data_AF-A0A9D7BQL4-F1
#
_entry.id   AF-A0A9D7BQL4-F1
#
_cell.length_a   1.000
_cell.length_b   1.000
_cell.length_c   1.000
_cell.angle_alpha   90.00
_cell.angle_beta   90.00
_cell.angle_gamma   90.00
#
_symmetry.space_group_name_H-M   'P 1'
#
loop_
_entity.id
_entity.type
_entity.pdbx_description
1 polymer ?
#
loop_
_entity_poly.entity_id
_entity_poly.type
_entity_poly.pdbx_seq_one_letter_code
_entity_poly.pdbx_strand_id
1 'polypeptide(L)'
;MEFIFENIQLPFEDETNDGYVAFKVKTKSTLILGDSLKNLADIYFDYNLPIRTNETQTTIAIPSSTEDIQQDIAIHPNPVQDILFLGNNSDWKKAEIFDISGRLTKVTGVDGFSVDVSGLESGTYILHLFDKDKRGRVKFVKM
;
A
#
# COMPACT_ATOMS: atom_id res chain seq x y z
N MET A 1 -29.12 7.78 -0.06
CA MET A 1 -28.75 7.10 -1.31
C MET A 1 -29.57 5.84 -1.35
N GLU A 2 -30.11 5.50 -2.50
CA GLU A 2 -31.04 4.39 -2.66
C GLU A 2 -30.55 3.51 -3.82
N PHE A 3 -30.73 2.21 -3.65
CA PHE A 3 -30.45 1.21 -4.67
C PHE A 3 -31.72 0.41 -4.88
N ILE A 4 -32.23 0.43 -6.11
CA ILE A 4 -33.47 -0.26 -6.47
C ILE A 4 -33.09 -1.41 -7.40
N PHE A 5 -33.51 -2.61 -7.02
CA PHE A 5 -33.40 -3.81 -7.83
C PHE A 5 -34.81 -4.24 -8.24
N GLU A 6 -35.25 -3.79 -9.42
CA GLU A 6 -36.57 -4.14 -9.92
C GLU A 6 -36.64 -5.62 -10.28
N ASN A 7 -37.73 -6.30 -9.88
CA ASN A 7 -37.99 -7.71 -10.17
C ASN A 7 -36.83 -8.63 -9.76
N ILE A 8 -36.20 -8.36 -8.62
CA ILE A 8 -35.15 -9.23 -8.08
C ILE A 8 -35.77 -10.55 -7.60
N GLN A 9 -35.74 -11.56 -8.47
CA GLN A 9 -36.31 -12.90 -8.25
C GLN A 9 -35.40 -13.73 -7.34
N LEU A 10 -35.28 -13.33 -6.06
CA LEU A 10 -34.42 -14.05 -5.11
C LEU A 10 -34.96 -15.46 -4.85
N PRO A 11 -34.11 -16.49 -4.95
CA PRO A 11 -34.48 -17.84 -4.55
C PRO A 11 -34.71 -17.90 -3.03
N PHE A 12 -35.54 -18.85 -2.58
CA PHE A 12 -35.80 -19.08 -1.16
C PHE A 12 -34.59 -19.73 -0.44
N GLU A 13 -33.65 -20.31 -1.19
CA GLU A 13 -32.46 -20.98 -0.66
C GLU A 13 -31.42 -19.97 -0.16
N ASP A 14 -31.15 -20.01 1.15
CA ASP A 14 -30.25 -19.08 1.86
C ASP A 14 -28.80 -19.07 1.33
N GLU A 15 -28.34 -20.14 0.66
CA GLU A 15 -26.96 -20.19 0.14
C GLU A 15 -26.74 -19.30 -1.10
N THR A 16 -27.81 -18.82 -1.74
CA THR A 16 -27.73 -18.17 -3.06
C THR A 16 -28.42 -16.81 -3.14
N ASN A 17 -28.99 -16.32 -2.04
CA ASN A 17 -29.68 -15.04 -1.96
C ASN A 17 -28.83 -13.92 -1.29
N ASP A 18 -27.57 -14.22 -0.96
CA ASP A 18 -26.61 -13.26 -0.41
C ASP A 18 -26.07 -12.30 -1.47
N GLY A 19 -25.84 -11.05 -1.08
CA GLY A 19 -25.28 -10.02 -1.96
C GLY A 19 -24.62 -8.87 -1.19
N TYR A 20 -23.98 -7.96 -1.91
CA TYR A 20 -23.39 -6.75 -1.33
C TYR A 20 -23.60 -5.53 -2.22
N VAL A 21 -23.65 -4.36 -1.60
CA VAL A 21 -23.66 -3.07 -2.28
C VAL A 21 -22.34 -2.37 -1.97
N ALA A 22 -21.54 -2.12 -3.01
CA ALA A 22 -20.36 -1.28 -2.92
C ALA A 22 -20.67 0.11 -3.46
N PHE A 23 -20.29 1.16 -2.73
CA PHE A 23 -20.51 2.54 -3.15
C PHE A 23 -19.37 3.46 -2.75
N LYS A 24 -19.29 4.60 -3.43
CA LYS A 24 -18.33 5.67 -3.14
C LYS A 24 -19.07 6.99 -3.05
N VAL A 25 -18.81 7.74 -2.00
CA VAL A 25 -19.38 9.07 -1.78
C VAL A 25 -18.27 10.11 -1.64
N LYS A 26 -18.48 11.30 -2.19
CA LYS A 26 -17.55 12.41 -2.03
C LYS A 26 -17.68 12.98 -0.62
N THR A 27 -16.55 13.17 0.05
CA THR A 27 -16.48 13.78 1.38
C THR A 27 -16.81 15.28 1.30
N LYS A 28 -17.41 15.81 2.37
CA LYS A 28 -17.53 17.26 2.56
C LYS A 28 -16.15 17.85 2.85
N SER A 29 -15.88 19.05 2.36
CA SER A 29 -14.62 19.75 2.60
C SER A 29 -14.42 20.19 4.06
N THR A 30 -15.44 20.05 4.90
CA THR A 30 -15.44 20.42 6.32
C THR A 30 -15.04 19.28 7.25
N LEU A 31 -14.75 18.08 6.72
CA LEU A 31 -14.32 16.94 7.53
C LEU A 31 -12.93 17.17 8.11
N ILE A 32 -12.77 16.89 9.40
CA ILE A 32 -11.51 17.03 10.12
C ILE A 32 -11.07 15.69 10.74
N LEU A 33 -9.81 15.62 11.16
CA LEU A 33 -9.26 14.44 11.84
C LEU A 33 -10.03 14.16 13.13
N GLY A 34 -10.35 12.88 13.36
CA GLY A 34 -11.16 12.43 14.49
C GLY A 34 -12.66 12.42 14.23
N ASP A 35 -13.14 13.03 13.13
CA ASP A 35 -14.55 12.95 12.76
C ASP A 35 -14.98 11.50 12.54
N SER A 36 -16.23 11.22 12.88
CA SER A 36 -16.79 9.88 12.76
C SER A 36 -18.03 9.86 11.88
N LEU A 37 -18.00 8.97 10.90
CA LEU A 37 -19.05 8.75 9.91
C LEU A 37 -19.75 7.44 10.25
N LYS A 38 -21.04 7.54 10.59
CA LYS A 38 -21.90 6.38 10.85
C LYS A 38 -22.76 6.08 9.63
N ASN A 39 -22.93 4.81 9.30
CA ASN A 39 -23.76 4.36 8.20
C ASN A 39 -24.59 3.15 8.61
N LEU A 40 -25.85 3.13 8.19
CA LEU A 40 -26.75 2.00 8.25
C LEU A 40 -27.63 2.02 7.01
N ALA A 41 -28.24 0.90 6.67
CA ALA A 41 -29.20 0.78 5.58
C ALA A 41 -30.49 0.13 6.08
N ASP A 42 -31.60 0.51 5.46
CA ASP A 42 -32.89 -0.14 5.60
C ASP A 42 -33.17 -0.89 4.29
N ILE A 43 -33.41 -2.20 4.38
CA ILE A 43 -33.66 -3.08 3.24
C ILE A 43 -35.16 -3.32 3.14
N TYR A 44 -35.75 -3.02 1.98
CA TYR A 44 -37.17 -3.15 1.72
C TYR A 44 -37.42 -4.26 0.70
N PHE A 45 -38.38 -5.13 1.00
CA PHE A 45 -38.91 -6.14 0.07
C PHE A 45 -40.41 -5.94 -0.08
N ASP A 46 -40.87 -5.82 -1.31
CA ASP A 46 -42.27 -5.55 -1.66
C ASP A 46 -42.84 -4.38 -0.83
N TYR A 47 -43.93 -4.62 -0.09
CA TYR A 47 -44.60 -3.64 0.76
C TYR A 47 -44.41 -3.91 2.27
N ASN A 48 -43.37 -4.65 2.64
CA ASN A 48 -43.08 -4.97 4.04
C ASN A 48 -42.33 -3.85 4.77
N LEU A 49 -42.33 -3.91 6.10
CA LEU A 49 -41.47 -3.07 6.93
C LEU A 49 -39.98 -3.35 6.64
N PRO A 50 -39.10 -2.35 6.76
CA PRO A 50 -37.69 -2.54 6.45
C PRO A 50 -36.98 -3.45 7.44
N ILE A 51 -36.03 -4.21 6.91
CA ILE A 51 -35.02 -4.92 7.69
C ILE A 51 -33.82 -3.99 7.82
N ARG A 52 -33.56 -3.49 9.02
CA ARG A 52 -32.46 -2.56 9.31
C ARG A 52 -31.14 -3.32 9.51
N THR A 53 -30.07 -2.86 8.86
CA THR A 53 -28.71 -3.39 9.07
C THR A 53 -28.11 -2.90 10.40
N ASN A 54 -27.02 -3.54 10.82
CA ASN A 54 -26.18 -2.98 11.88
C ASN A 54 -25.56 -1.63 11.46
N GLU A 55 -25.26 -0.79 12.44
CA GLU A 55 -24.54 0.47 12.23
C GLU A 55 -23.04 0.19 12.08
N THR A 56 -22.42 0.76 11.05
CA THR A 56 -20.96 0.80 10.88
C THR A 56 -20.43 2.20 11.13
N GLN A 57 -19.19 2.30 11.63
CA GLN A 57 -18.54 3.55 11.98
C GLN A 57 -17.16 3.63 11.34
N THR A 58 -16.92 4.69 10.57
CA THR A 58 -15.63 5.01 9.97
C THR A 58 -15.09 6.29 10.57
N THR A 59 -13.85 6.27 11.09
CA THR A 59 -13.21 7.45 11.66
C THR A 59 -12.21 8.04 10.67
N ILE A 60 -12.22 9.37 10.51
CA ILE A 60 -11.22 10.09 9.73
C ILE A 60 -9.92 10.11 10.53
N ALA A 61 -8.97 9.30 10.08
CA ALA A 61 -7.64 9.22 10.66
C ALA A 61 -6.59 9.47 9.58
N ILE A 62 -5.42 9.95 10.01
CA ILE A 62 -4.23 9.83 9.20
C ILE A 62 -3.94 8.32 9.14
N PRO A 63 -3.89 7.70 7.96
CA PRO A 63 -3.47 6.30 7.87
C PRO A 63 -2.11 6.21 8.56
N SER A 64 -1.98 5.28 9.51
CA SER A 64 -0.72 5.04 10.19
C SER A 64 0.31 4.70 9.11
N SER A 65 1.14 5.67 8.73
CA SER A 65 2.32 5.36 7.95
C SER A 65 3.10 4.41 8.84
N THR A 66 3.47 3.23 8.34
CA THR A 66 4.78 2.74 8.74
C THR A 66 5.69 3.89 8.36
N GLU A 67 6.23 4.63 9.32
CA GLU A 67 7.33 5.53 8.98
C GLU A 67 8.33 4.60 8.29
N ASP A 68 8.53 4.78 6.99
CA ASP A 68 9.76 4.29 6.39
C ASP A 68 10.81 5.05 7.19
N ILE A 69 11.35 4.41 8.23
CA ILE A 69 12.43 4.95 9.03
C ILE A 69 13.54 5.14 8.01
N GLN A 70 13.62 6.34 7.44
CA GLN A 70 14.56 6.66 6.38
C GLN A 70 15.91 6.76 7.05
N GLN A 71 16.53 5.60 7.25
CA GLN A 71 17.85 5.52 7.80
C GLN A 71 18.80 6.02 6.72
N ASP A 72 19.62 7.01 7.05
CA ASP A 72 20.70 7.45 6.18
C ASP A 72 21.69 6.30 6.03
N ILE A 73 21.60 5.59 4.91
CA ILE A 73 22.50 4.49 4.57
C ILE A 73 23.69 5.11 3.87
N ALA A 74 24.84 5.08 4.54
CA ALA A 74 26.10 5.36 3.88
C ALA A 74 26.31 4.33 2.77
N ILE A 75 26.70 4.77 1.58
CA ILE A 75 27.02 3.88 0.46
C ILE A 75 28.35 4.28 -0.16
N HIS A 76 29.11 3.30 -0.61
CA HIS A 76 30.34 3.55 -1.36
C HIS A 76 30.69 2.37 -2.27
N PRO A 77 31.39 2.60 -3.38
CA PRO A 77 31.61 3.90 -3.99
C PRO A 77 30.31 4.46 -4.58
N ASN A 78 30.19 5.77 -4.70
CA ASN A 78 29.13 6.42 -5.46
C ASN A 78 29.75 7.62 -6.19
N PRO A 79 29.96 7.56 -7.52
CA PRO A 79 29.44 6.56 -8.47
C PRO A 79 30.07 5.15 -8.36
N VAL A 80 29.33 4.11 -8.77
CA VAL A 80 29.71 2.69 -8.69
C VAL A 80 29.79 2.04 -10.07
N GLN A 81 30.70 1.06 -10.23
CA GLN A 81 30.77 0.20 -11.43
C GLN A 81 30.04 -1.13 -11.18
N ASP A 82 30.57 -1.99 -10.32
CA ASP A 82 30.03 -3.36 -10.19
C ASP A 82 29.42 -3.65 -8.82
N ILE A 83 30.06 -3.22 -7.74
CA ILE A 83 29.67 -3.59 -6.38
C ILE A 83 29.48 -2.33 -5.54
N LEU A 84 28.30 -2.17 -4.96
CA LEU A 84 27.95 -1.09 -4.04
C LEU A 84 27.99 -1.63 -2.60
N PHE A 85 28.82 -1.03 -1.76
CA PHE A 85 28.95 -1.35 -0.33
C PHE A 85 28.07 -0.45 0.53
N LEU A 86 27.54 -1.01 1.61
CA LEU A 86 26.63 -0.37 2.57
C LEU A 86 27.39 -0.11 3.88
N GLY A 87 27.49 1.15 4.29
CA GLY A 87 28.33 1.62 5.40
C GLY A 87 27.67 1.58 6.80
N ASN A 88 26.49 0.98 6.95
CA ASN A 88 25.83 0.81 8.24
C ASN A 88 25.64 -0.67 8.59
N ASN A 89 25.85 -0.99 9.87
CA ASN A 89 25.83 -2.33 10.47
C ASN A 89 24.40 -2.87 10.64
N SER A 90 23.58 -2.78 9.59
CA SER A 90 22.22 -3.30 9.54
C SER A 90 22.20 -4.53 8.63
N ASP A 91 21.63 -5.63 9.14
CA ASP A 91 21.54 -6.93 8.47
C ASP A 91 20.48 -6.94 7.36
N TRP A 92 20.63 -6.04 6.39
CA TRP A 92 19.77 -6.02 5.21
C TRP A 92 19.75 -7.40 4.54
N LYS A 93 18.56 -7.88 4.16
CA LYS A 93 18.40 -9.20 3.52
C LYS A 93 18.07 -9.09 2.05
N LYS A 94 17.37 -8.03 1.66
CA LYS A 94 16.88 -7.82 0.30
C LYS A 94 17.17 -6.40 -0.16
N ALA A 95 17.58 -6.29 -1.42
CA ALA A 95 17.74 -5.05 -2.16
C ALA A 95 16.82 -5.06 -3.38
N GLU A 96 16.08 -3.97 -3.57
CA GLU A 96 15.33 -3.68 -4.78
C GLU A 96 15.86 -2.39 -5.41
N ILE A 97 16.15 -2.42 -6.70
CA ILE A 97 16.77 -1.31 -7.41
C ILE A 97 15.78 -0.77 -8.43
N PHE A 98 15.48 0.52 -8.34
CA PHE A 98 14.57 1.23 -9.20
C PHE A 98 15.33 2.27 -10.03
N ASP A 99 14.94 2.45 -11.29
CA ASP A 99 15.39 3.62 -12.05
C ASP A 99 14.65 4.89 -11.60
N ILE A 100 15.05 6.05 -12.14
CA ILE A 100 14.42 7.35 -11.80
C ILE A 100 12.94 7.45 -12.18
N SER A 101 12.43 6.56 -13.06
CA SER A 101 11.01 6.51 -13.43
C SER A 101 10.18 5.67 -12.45
N GLY A 102 10.84 5.02 -11.48
CA GLY A 102 10.22 4.12 -10.51
C GLY A 102 10.04 2.70 -11.02
N ARG A 103 10.66 2.32 -12.15
CA ARG A 103 10.61 0.95 -12.65
C ARG A 103 11.63 0.08 -11.93
N LEU A 104 11.15 -1.05 -11.38
CA LEU A 104 11.98 -2.06 -10.74
C LEU A 104 12.89 -2.73 -11.77
N THR A 105 14.20 -2.52 -11.64
CA THR A 105 15.22 -2.98 -12.59
C THR A 105 15.92 -4.26 -12.11
N LYS A 106 16.16 -4.39 -10.80
CA LYS A 106 16.82 -5.58 -10.23
C LYS A 106 16.31 -5.85 -8.81
N VAL A 107 16.19 -7.13 -8.47
CA VAL A 107 15.99 -7.61 -7.09
C VAL A 107 17.14 -8.54 -6.76
N THR A 108 17.82 -8.31 -5.64
CA THR A 108 18.96 -9.13 -5.23
C THR A 108 19.02 -9.26 -3.71
N GLY A 109 19.71 -10.31 -3.24
CA GLY A 109 20.11 -10.39 -1.84
C GLY A 109 21.23 -9.41 -1.53
N VAL A 110 21.40 -9.09 -0.24
CA VAL A 110 22.57 -8.38 0.26
C VAL A 110 23.51 -9.41 0.88
N ASP A 111 24.76 -9.45 0.39
CA ASP A 111 25.80 -10.37 0.89
C ASP A 111 26.94 -9.56 1.51
N GLY A 112 27.25 -9.80 2.78
CA GLY A 112 28.35 -9.14 3.48
C GLY A 112 28.37 -7.60 3.38
N PHE A 113 27.20 -6.96 3.40
CA PHE A 113 27.00 -5.51 3.19
C PHE A 113 27.28 -5.00 1.78
N SER A 114 27.19 -5.86 0.77
CA SER A 114 27.38 -5.51 -0.62
C SER A 114 26.16 -5.86 -1.49
N VAL A 115 25.98 -5.07 -2.54
CA VAL A 115 24.94 -5.24 -3.56
C VAL A 115 25.62 -5.22 -4.93
N ASP A 116 25.47 -6.31 -5.69
CA ASP A 116 25.94 -6.38 -7.07
C ASP A 116 25.01 -5.57 -8.00
N VAL A 117 25.59 -4.59 -8.67
CA VAL A 117 24.95 -3.66 -9.62
C VAL A 117 25.57 -3.72 -11.02
N SER A 118 26.45 -4.69 -11.29
CA SER A 118 27.18 -4.84 -12.57
C SER A 118 26.26 -4.91 -13.79
N GLY A 119 25.11 -5.57 -13.68
CA GLY A 119 24.12 -5.72 -14.75
C GLY A 119 23.24 -4.50 -15.02
N LEU A 120 23.49 -3.35 -14.39
CA LEU A 120 22.74 -2.12 -14.62
C LEU A 120 23.43 -1.24 -15.68
N GLU A 121 22.63 -0.54 -16.49
CA GLU A 121 23.14 0.49 -17.39
C GLU A 121 23.60 1.73 -16.62
N SER A 122 24.43 2.57 -17.24
CA SER A 122 24.87 3.84 -16.66
C SER A 122 23.67 4.75 -16.39
N GLY A 123 23.51 5.23 -15.15
CA GLY A 123 22.32 5.98 -14.79
C GLY A 123 22.19 6.27 -13.30
N THR A 124 21.12 6.97 -12.93
CA THR A 124 20.76 7.20 -11.53
C THR A 124 19.71 6.19 -11.10
N TYR A 125 19.90 5.62 -9.91
CA TYR A 125 19.04 4.59 -9.35
C TYR A 125 18.69 4.90 -7.89
N ILE A 126 17.55 4.34 -7.47
CA ILE A 126 17.10 4.31 -6.08
C ILE A 126 17.20 2.87 -5.60
N LEU A 127 17.97 2.66 -4.53
CA LEU A 127 18.10 1.40 -3.84
C LEU A 127 17.16 1.39 -2.64
N HIS A 128 16.24 0.42 -2.60
CA HIS A 128 15.45 0.07 -1.44
C HIS A 128 16.04 -1.16 -0.76
N LEU A 129 16.29 -1.07 0.54
CA LEU A 129 16.81 -2.15 1.36
C LEU A 129 15.75 -2.59 2.37
N PHE A 130 15.64 -3.88 2.57
CA PHE A 130 14.66 -4.48 3.47
C PHE A 130 15.32 -5.43 4.46
N ASP A 131 14.91 -5.28 5.71
CA ASP A 131 15.05 -6.22 6.81
C ASP A 131 13.66 -6.39 7.46
N LYS A 132 13.47 -7.39 8.34
CA LYS A 132 12.15 -7.80 8.88
C LYS A 132 11.23 -6.62 9.24
N ASP A 133 11.77 -5.63 9.93
CA ASP A 133 11.03 -4.47 10.45
C ASP A 133 11.58 -3.13 9.95
N LYS A 134 12.58 -3.14 9.05
CA LYS A 134 13.29 -1.92 8.63
C LYS A 134 13.32 -1.80 7.12
N ARG A 135 13.18 -0.57 6.66
CA ARG A 135 13.29 -0.20 5.26
C ARG A 135 14.28 0.95 5.14
N GLY A 136 15.20 0.82 4.20
CA GLY A 136 16.19 1.84 3.90
C GLY A 136 16.06 2.28 2.46
N ARG A 137 16.29 3.57 2.18
CA ARG A 137 16.26 4.12 0.82
C ARG A 137 17.46 5.03 0.58
N VAL A 138 18.20 4.77 -0.49
CA VAL A 138 19.36 5.58 -0.88
C VAL A 138 19.46 5.71 -2.40
N LYS A 139 19.92 6.88 -2.87
CA LYS A 139 20.18 7.15 -4.28
C LYS A 139 21.65 6.90 -4.61
N PHE A 140 21.93 6.22 -5.71
CA PHE A 140 23.28 6.03 -6.23
C PHE A 140 23.37 6.25 -7.74
N VAL A 141 24.59 6.44 -8.24
CA VAL A 141 24.89 6.62 -9.67
C VAL A 141 25.71 5.43 -10.16
N LYS A 142 25.24 4.74 -11.19
CA LYS A 142 25.95 3.69 -11.93
C LYS A 142 26.73 4.31 -13.08
N MET A 143 28.01 3.95 -13.19
CA MET A 143 28.88 4.29 -14.33
C MET A 143 28.73 3.30 -15.46
#